data_AF-T2J4K4-F1
#
_entry.id   AF-T2J4K4-F1
#
_cell.length_a   1.000
_cell.length_b   1.000
_cell.length_c   1.000
_cell.angle_alpha   90.00
_cell.angle_beta   90.00
_cell.angle_gamma   90.00
#
_symmetry.space_group_name_H-M   'P 1'
#
loop_
_entity.id
_entity.type
_entity.pdbx_description
1 polymer ?
#
loop_
_entity_poly.entity_id
_entity_poly.type
_entity_poly.pdbx_seq_one_letter_code
_entity_poly.pdbx_strand_id
1 'polypeptide(L)'
;MLSGLWVILFPASPNEGQTLESPEIMSLMERVSIHSESYVLAEHSDGRNTTQLIHNLRPQHIIFVHGSTINLRDLTNLEELQNRYQLHLPSPGTLVELPIGDKFIQPEAPSSGVYEGELNDLETNITLTFPHTIVNDPHWRYFADTGLLEARWQGDELVLRGISQRELLNQSKTDQIFNDLDCCLTCCHYRGQRCWNSQSPLYGFKVTQEGYCPVFKPLPKPEDE
;
A
#
# COMPACT_ATOMS: atom_id res chain seq x y z
N MET A 1 -25.76 -39.99 11.75
CA MET A 1 -24.30 -39.88 11.97
C MET A 1 -23.84 -38.61 11.29
N LEU A 2 -23.26 -37.67 12.04
CA LEU A 2 -22.69 -36.44 11.48
C LEU A 2 -21.31 -36.77 10.89
N SER A 3 -21.30 -37.31 9.68
CA SER A 3 -20.09 -37.69 8.96
C SER A 3 -19.48 -36.45 8.32
N GLY A 4 -18.61 -35.75 9.05
CA GLY A 4 -17.84 -34.60 8.55
C GLY A 4 -16.57 -34.42 9.38
N LEU A 5 -15.52 -33.88 8.79
CA LEU A 5 -14.31 -33.44 9.50
C LEU A 5 -14.65 -32.11 10.17
N TRP A 6 -14.65 -32.08 11.50
CA TRP A 6 -14.94 -30.87 12.26
C TRP A 6 -13.64 -30.16 12.58
N VAL A 7 -13.58 -28.84 12.42
CA VAL A 7 -12.44 -28.03 12.86
C VAL A 7 -12.87 -27.21 14.07
N ILE A 8 -12.11 -27.27 15.16
CA ILE A 8 -12.28 -26.41 16.33
C ILE A 8 -11.09 -25.46 16.41
N LEU A 9 -11.39 -24.17 16.46
CA LEU A 9 -10.41 -23.10 16.53
C LEU A 9 -10.22 -22.64 17.98
N PHE A 10 -8.99 -22.67 18.46
CA PHE A 10 -8.62 -22.18 19.79
C PHE A 10 -7.75 -20.93 19.71
N PRO A 11 -7.89 -19.96 20.62
CA PRO A 11 -6.96 -18.84 20.65
C PRO A 11 -5.54 -19.35 20.95
N ALA A 12 -4.54 -18.84 20.23
CA ALA A 12 -3.14 -19.20 20.44
C ALA A 12 -2.61 -18.79 21.83
N SER A 13 -3.30 -17.83 22.49
CA SER A 13 -3.06 -17.42 23.87
C SER A 13 -4.37 -17.58 24.65
N PRO A 14 -4.71 -18.79 25.10
CA PRO A 14 -5.96 -19.04 25.83
C PRO A 14 -5.91 -18.37 27.21
N ASN A 15 -6.98 -17.66 27.57
CA ASN A 15 -7.22 -17.27 28.95
C ASN A 15 -7.42 -18.52 29.83
N GLU A 16 -7.18 -18.42 31.14
CA GLU A 16 -7.39 -19.52 32.09
C GLU A 16 -8.78 -20.16 31.88
N GLY A 17 -8.80 -21.45 31.52
CA GLY A 17 -10.02 -22.24 31.32
C GLY A 17 -10.44 -22.55 29.88
N GLN A 18 -9.75 -22.02 28.86
CA GLN A 18 -10.02 -22.36 27.45
C GLN A 18 -9.02 -23.39 26.91
N THR A 19 -9.09 -24.62 27.40
CA THR A 19 -8.22 -25.73 26.97
C THR A 19 -8.99 -26.82 26.23
N LEU A 20 -8.30 -27.57 25.36
CA LEU A 20 -8.83 -28.78 24.73
C LEU A 20 -9.26 -29.86 25.75
N GLU A 21 -8.80 -29.75 26.99
CA GLU A 21 -8.99 -30.73 28.07
C GLU A 21 -10.34 -30.58 28.80
N SER A 22 -11.24 -29.70 28.35
CA SER A 22 -12.59 -29.65 28.92
C SER A 22 -13.33 -30.98 28.69
N PRO A 23 -14.02 -31.51 29.71
CA PRO A 23 -14.66 -32.83 29.64
C PRO A 23 -15.74 -32.91 28.54
N GLU A 24 -16.37 -31.79 28.22
CA GLU A 24 -17.36 -31.67 27.13
C GLU A 24 -16.71 -31.85 25.75
N ILE A 25 -15.55 -31.25 25.52
CA ILE A 25 -14.82 -31.35 24.25
C ILE A 25 -14.23 -32.75 24.08
N MET A 26 -13.69 -33.35 25.15
CA MET A 26 -13.21 -34.72 25.10
C MET A 26 -14.33 -35.72 24.75
N SER A 27 -15.52 -35.57 25.35
CA SER A 27 -16.67 -36.43 25.03
C SER A 27 -17.15 -36.26 23.58
N LEU A 28 -16.94 -35.07 23.00
CA LEU A 28 -17.24 -34.78 21.60
C LEU A 28 -16.20 -35.41 20.65
N MET A 29 -14.91 -35.35 21.02
CA MET A 29 -13.79 -35.95 20.27
C MET A 29 -13.86 -37.49 20.21
N GLU A 30 -14.45 -38.14 21.22
CA GLU A 30 -14.70 -39.58 21.21
C GLU A 30 -15.78 -40.00 20.18
N ARG A 31 -16.66 -39.07 19.78
CA ARG A 31 -17.83 -39.35 18.94
C ARG A 31 -17.65 -38.90 17.50
N VAL A 32 -16.74 -37.96 17.25
CA VAL A 32 -16.57 -37.26 15.97
C VAL A 32 -15.10 -36.94 15.72
N SER A 33 -14.64 -37.07 14.47
CA SER A 33 -13.30 -36.67 14.07
C SER A 33 -13.18 -35.14 14.09
N ILE A 34 -12.41 -34.63 15.05
CA ILE A 34 -12.18 -33.20 15.26
C ILE A 34 -10.69 -32.88 15.01
N HIS A 35 -10.43 -31.90 14.17
CA HIS A 35 -9.14 -31.26 13.97
C HIS A 35 -9.10 -29.97 14.79
N SER A 36 -8.02 -29.76 15.56
CA SER A 36 -7.82 -28.52 16.31
C SER A 36 -6.81 -27.63 15.61
N GLU A 37 -7.16 -26.37 15.39
CA GLU A 37 -6.24 -25.34 14.92
C GLU A 37 -6.24 -24.15 15.88
N SER A 38 -5.17 -23.37 15.86
CA SER A 38 -5.02 -22.17 16.69
C SER A 38 -5.17 -20.90 15.85
N TYR A 39 -5.87 -19.90 16.37
CA TYR A 39 -6.01 -18.58 15.75
C TYR A 39 -5.41 -17.47 16.63
N VAL A 40 -4.92 -16.41 16.00
CA VAL A 40 -4.46 -15.19 16.67
C VAL A 40 -5.38 -14.05 16.27
N LEU A 41 -6.10 -13.48 17.23
CA LEU A 41 -6.74 -12.18 17.06
C LEU A 41 -5.79 -11.11 17.57
N ALA A 42 -5.28 -10.28 16.68
CA ALA A 42 -4.50 -9.13 17.09
C ALA A 42 -5.43 -8.09 17.75
N GLU A 43 -5.10 -7.66 18.96
CA GLU A 43 -5.82 -6.59 19.67
C GLU A 43 -5.52 -5.20 19.11
N HIS A 44 -4.48 -5.11 18.27
CA HIS A 44 -4.02 -3.86 17.65
C HIS A 44 -4.18 -3.91 16.13
N SER A 45 -4.51 -2.76 15.57
CA SER A 45 -4.54 -2.56 14.12
C SER A 45 -3.13 -2.73 13.54
N ASP A 46 -3.06 -3.31 12.35
CA ASP A 46 -1.83 -3.38 11.58
C ASP A 46 -1.45 -1.98 11.04
N GLY A 47 -0.25 -1.88 10.45
CA GLY A 47 0.24 -0.62 9.90
C GLY A 47 -0.70 -0.01 8.86
N ARG A 48 -1.35 -0.87 8.05
CA ARG A 48 -2.25 -0.46 6.97
C ARG A 48 -3.59 0.09 7.48
N ASN A 49 -4.23 -0.56 8.45
CA ASN A 49 -5.45 -0.01 9.04
C ASN A 49 -5.16 1.28 9.81
N THR A 50 -3.98 1.37 10.45
CA THR A 50 -3.54 2.58 11.15
C THR A 50 -3.34 3.74 10.18
N THR A 51 -2.65 3.54 9.05
CA THR A 51 -2.46 4.59 8.03
C THR A 51 -3.78 4.99 7.38
N GLN A 52 -4.67 4.03 7.10
CA GLN A 52 -6.01 4.31 6.58
C GLN A 52 -6.84 5.19 7.54
N LEU A 53 -6.79 4.89 8.85
CA LEU A 53 -7.47 5.70 9.87
C LEU A 53 -6.93 7.12 9.90
N ILE A 54 -5.60 7.28 9.84
CA ILE A 54 -4.93 8.57 9.77
C ILE A 54 -5.41 9.36 8.55
N HIS A 55 -5.46 8.73 7.38
CA HIS A 55 -5.93 9.36 6.14
C HIS A 55 -7.41 9.77 6.18
N ASN A 56 -8.24 9.02 6.90
CA ASN A 56 -9.65 9.35 7.08
C ASN A 56 -9.85 10.55 8.02
N LEU A 57 -9.09 10.60 9.13
CA LEU A 57 -9.19 11.67 10.12
C LEU A 57 -8.51 12.97 9.68
N ARG A 58 -7.47 12.88 8.85
CA ARG A 58 -6.64 14.01 8.36
C ARG A 58 -6.18 14.95 9.50
N PRO A 59 -5.54 14.42 10.56
CA PRO A 59 -5.00 15.25 11.63
C PRO A 59 -3.83 16.10 11.12
N GLN A 60 -3.50 17.19 11.80
CA GLN A 60 -2.28 17.96 11.50
C GLN A 60 -1.04 17.35 12.14
N HIS A 61 -1.18 16.91 13.40
CA HIS A 61 -0.14 16.29 14.20
C HIS A 61 -0.53 14.86 14.56
N ILE A 62 0.43 13.95 14.50
CA ILE A 62 0.26 12.54 14.85
C ILE A 62 1.33 12.16 15.85
N ILE A 63 0.92 11.70 17.03
CA ILE A 63 1.82 11.17 18.04
C ILE A 63 1.63 9.66 18.09
N PHE A 64 2.70 8.93 17.81
CA PHE A 64 2.70 7.47 17.91
C PHE A 64 3.04 7.05 19.33
N VAL A 65 2.14 6.29 19.94
CA VAL A 65 2.28 5.75 21.30
C VAL A 65 1.95 4.26 21.32
N HIS A 66 2.34 3.57 22.39
CA HIS A 66 1.95 2.18 22.66
C HIS A 66 2.37 1.18 21.56
N GLY A 67 3.68 1.02 21.37
CA GLY A 67 4.25 0.03 20.45
C GLY A 67 5.75 -0.17 20.69
N SER A 68 6.32 -1.20 20.05
CA SER A 68 7.78 -1.37 20.05
C SER A 68 8.42 -0.20 19.28
N THR A 69 9.61 0.22 19.69
CA THR A 69 10.33 1.32 19.04
C THR A 69 10.59 1.07 17.55
N ILE A 70 10.74 -0.20 17.16
CA ILE A 70 10.91 -0.62 15.76
C ILE A 70 9.61 -0.35 14.97
N ASN A 71 8.48 -0.89 15.45
CA ASN A 71 7.21 -0.75 14.74
C ASN A 71 6.76 0.71 14.63
N LEU A 72 6.97 1.49 15.70
CA LEU A 72 6.63 2.92 15.67
C LEU A 72 7.54 3.68 14.70
N ARG A 73 8.83 3.33 14.61
CA ARG A 73 9.76 3.93 13.64
C ARG A 73 9.37 3.60 12.21
N ASP A 74 9.01 2.35 11.94
CA ASP A 74 8.58 1.91 10.62
C ASP A 74 7.36 2.71 10.14
N LEU A 75 6.37 2.90 11.03
CA LEU A 75 5.21 3.76 10.75
C LEU A 75 5.59 5.21 10.49
N THR A 76 6.48 5.80 11.29
CA THR A 76 6.93 7.19 11.07
C THR A 76 7.78 7.38 9.83
N ASN A 77 8.37 6.31 9.29
CA ASN A 77 9.21 6.35 8.08
C ASN A 77 8.43 6.16 6.78
N LEU A 78 7.11 5.95 6.86
CA LEU A 78 6.26 5.86 5.68
C LEU A 78 6.18 7.23 4.99
N GLU A 79 6.65 7.30 3.74
CA GLU A 79 6.64 8.54 2.95
C GLU A 79 5.24 9.14 2.80
N GLU A 80 4.20 8.29 2.72
CA GLU A 80 2.79 8.71 2.64
C GLU A 80 2.33 9.54 3.85
N LEU A 81 2.92 9.27 5.03
CA LEU A 81 2.62 9.98 6.26
C LEU A 81 3.52 11.21 6.44
N GLN A 82 4.83 11.07 6.18
CA GLN A 82 5.80 12.17 6.32
C GLN A 82 5.48 13.36 5.42
N ASN A 83 5.01 13.10 4.20
CA ASN A 83 4.71 14.14 3.22
C ASN A 83 3.46 14.96 3.56
N ARG A 84 2.59 14.47 4.47
CA ARG A 84 1.26 15.02 4.70
C ARG A 84 0.98 15.45 6.13
N TYR A 85 1.68 14.86 7.09
CA TYR A 85 1.39 15.03 8.51
C TYR A 85 2.65 15.30 9.32
N GLN A 86 2.50 16.05 10.41
CA GLN A 86 3.60 16.23 11.36
C GLN A 86 3.65 15.03 12.31
N LEU A 87 4.62 14.15 12.10
CA LEU A 87 4.76 12.92 12.87
C LEU A 87 5.68 13.15 14.08
N HIS A 88 5.26 12.65 15.23
CA HIS A 88 5.97 12.78 16.50
C HIS A 88 6.14 11.40 17.13
N LEU A 89 7.37 11.11 17.58
CA LEU A 89 7.74 9.87 18.25
C LEU A 89 8.47 10.18 19.57
N PRO A 90 7.78 10.83 20.54
CA PRO A 90 8.41 11.24 21.79
C PRO A 90 8.78 10.03 22.65
N SER A 91 9.89 10.16 23.36
CA SER A 91 10.22 9.20 24.42
C SER A 91 9.36 9.46 25.66
N PRO A 92 9.13 8.45 26.52
CA PRO A 92 8.42 8.65 27.78
C PRO A 92 9.07 9.77 28.60
N GLY A 93 8.26 10.75 29.02
CA GLY A 93 8.72 11.92 29.77
C GLY A 93 9.22 13.10 28.92
N THR A 94 9.26 12.98 27.59
CA THR A 94 9.55 14.11 26.70
C THR A 94 8.32 15.00 26.54
N LEU A 95 8.48 16.31 26.81
CA LEU A 95 7.44 17.30 26.55
C LEU A 95 7.39 17.60 25.04
N VAL A 96 6.20 17.47 24.44
CA VAL A 96 5.96 17.76 23.03
C VAL A 96 5.12 19.01 22.93
N GLU A 97 5.64 20.02 22.24
CA GLU A 97 4.87 21.22 21.93
C GLU A 97 4.05 20.97 20.64
N LEU A 98 2.73 21.10 20.77
CA LEU A 98 1.79 21.03 19.65
C LEU A 98 1.28 22.44 19.38
N PRO A 99 1.83 23.18 18.41
CA PRO A 99 1.34 24.51 18.07
C PRO A 99 -0.09 24.40 17.51
N ILE A 100 -1.09 24.74 18.32
CA ILE A 100 -2.49 24.75 17.91
C ILE A 100 -2.78 26.10 17.26
N GLY A 101 -3.11 26.09 15.96
CA GLY A 101 -3.60 27.28 15.25
C GLY A 101 -2.57 28.01 14.39
N ASP A 102 -1.32 27.53 14.33
CA ASP A 102 -0.44 27.90 13.22
C ASP A 102 -1.07 27.32 11.94
N LYS A 103 -1.52 28.22 11.06
CA LYS A 103 -2.06 27.83 9.76
C LYS A 103 -1.07 26.85 9.14
N PHE A 104 -1.52 25.63 8.88
CA PHE A 104 -0.79 24.69 8.06
C PHE A 104 -0.48 25.41 6.74
N ILE A 105 0.71 25.96 6.62
CA ILE A 105 1.27 26.38 5.34
C ILE A 105 1.54 25.05 4.69
N GLN A 106 0.52 24.53 3.99
CA GLN A 106 0.77 23.61 2.91
C GLN A 106 1.91 24.26 2.13
N PRO A 107 3.09 23.60 2.00
CA PRO A 107 4.15 24.17 1.19
C PRO A 107 3.47 24.55 -0.13
N GLU A 108 3.57 25.84 -0.52
CA GLU A 108 2.99 26.29 -1.78
C GLU A 108 3.36 25.24 -2.81
N ALA A 109 2.34 24.66 -3.46
CA ALA A 109 2.57 23.69 -4.51
C ALA A 109 3.69 24.29 -5.37
N PRO A 110 4.84 23.60 -5.51
CA PRO A 110 6.01 24.19 -6.13
C PRO A 110 5.54 24.82 -7.42
N SER A 111 5.72 26.14 -7.56
CA SER A 111 5.18 26.92 -8.66
C SER A 111 5.48 26.13 -9.92
N SER A 112 4.45 25.59 -10.57
CA SER A 112 4.64 24.72 -11.72
C SER A 112 5.33 25.56 -12.76
N GLY A 113 6.64 25.36 -12.92
CA GLY A 113 7.41 25.98 -13.97
C GLY A 113 6.85 25.43 -15.26
N VAL A 114 5.89 26.15 -15.86
CA VAL A 114 5.38 25.80 -17.17
C VAL A 114 6.45 26.24 -18.14
N TYR A 115 7.18 25.25 -18.67
CA TYR A 115 8.14 25.46 -19.73
C TYR A 115 7.46 25.17 -21.06
N GLU A 116 7.30 26.21 -21.88
CA GLU A 116 6.87 26.02 -23.26
C GLU A 116 8.00 25.35 -24.04
N GLY A 117 7.68 24.28 -24.77
CA GLY A 117 8.62 23.55 -25.60
C GLY A 117 8.03 23.28 -26.98
N GLU A 118 8.90 23.08 -27.96
CA GLU A 118 8.52 22.78 -29.33
C GLU A 118 8.54 21.26 -29.56
N LEU A 119 7.47 20.74 -30.16
CA LEU A 119 7.38 19.35 -30.61
C LEU A 119 7.63 19.29 -32.11
N ASN A 120 8.74 18.66 -32.49
CA ASN A 120 9.06 18.37 -33.88
C ASN A 120 8.75 16.90 -34.17
N ASP A 121 7.72 16.68 -34.97
CA ASP A 121 7.33 15.36 -35.44
C ASP A 121 8.02 15.08 -36.79
N LEU A 122 9.06 14.26 -36.77
CA LEU A 122 9.73 13.75 -37.97
C LEU A 122 9.27 12.30 -38.16
N GLU A 123 9.10 11.85 -39.41
CA GLU A 123 8.53 10.53 -39.76
C GLU A 123 9.14 9.33 -39.01
N THR A 124 10.35 9.46 -38.49
CA THR A 124 11.05 8.42 -37.73
C THR A 124 11.23 8.72 -36.25
N ASN A 125 11.16 9.98 -35.80
CA ASN A 125 11.45 10.37 -34.43
C ASN A 125 10.70 11.65 -34.02
N ILE A 126 10.18 11.68 -32.80
CA ILE A 126 9.61 12.88 -32.20
C ILE A 126 10.68 13.53 -31.32
N THR A 127 10.96 14.82 -31.54
CA THR A 127 11.93 15.59 -30.75
C THR A 127 11.23 16.72 -30.00
N LEU A 128 11.36 16.71 -28.68
CA LEU A 128 10.89 17.79 -27.81
C LEU A 128 12.06 18.72 -27.49
N THR A 129 11.89 20.01 -27.78
CA THR A 129 12.92 21.03 -27.54
C THR A 129 12.44 22.02 -26.50
N PHE A 130 13.23 22.21 -25.43
CA PHE A 130 12.92 23.15 -24.36
C PHE A 130 13.93 24.31 -24.31
N PRO A 131 13.55 25.50 -23.84
CA PRO A 131 14.47 26.61 -23.61
C PRO A 131 15.57 26.23 -22.62
N HIS A 132 16.81 26.65 -22.89
CA HIS A 132 17.97 26.36 -22.03
C HIS A 132 17.84 26.94 -20.60
N THR A 133 16.88 27.84 -20.37
CA THR A 133 16.57 28.38 -19.04
C THR A 133 16.09 27.31 -18.06
N ILE A 134 15.59 26.17 -18.53
CA ILE A 134 15.17 25.04 -17.70
C ILE A 134 16.31 24.43 -16.88
N VAL A 135 17.56 24.56 -17.36
CA VAL A 135 18.76 24.05 -16.68
C VAL A 135 19.01 24.72 -15.33
N ASN A 136 18.48 25.94 -15.14
CA ASN A 136 18.62 26.66 -13.88
C ASN A 136 17.67 26.14 -12.79
N ASP A 137 16.68 25.31 -13.15
CA ASP A 137 15.79 24.68 -12.19
C ASP A 137 16.51 23.53 -11.45
N PRO A 138 16.49 23.48 -10.11
CA PRO A 138 17.13 22.42 -9.36
C PRO A 138 16.59 21.02 -9.70
N HIS A 139 15.33 20.89 -10.13
CA HIS A 139 14.73 19.62 -10.54
C HIS A 139 15.33 19.09 -11.86
N TRP A 140 15.84 19.97 -12.73
CA TRP A 140 16.47 19.58 -13.99
C TRP A 140 17.64 18.62 -13.78
N ARG A 141 18.41 18.83 -12.71
CA ARG A 141 19.55 17.97 -12.38
C ARG A 141 19.15 16.52 -12.12
N TYR A 142 18.01 16.30 -11.48
CA TYR A 142 17.47 14.96 -11.23
C TYR A 142 16.81 14.39 -12.49
N PHE A 143 16.13 15.24 -13.26
CA PHE A 143 15.49 14.86 -14.52
C PHE A 143 16.50 14.39 -15.58
N ALA A 144 17.65 15.06 -15.69
CA ALA A 144 18.69 14.78 -16.68
C ALA A 144 19.81 13.85 -16.19
N ASP A 145 19.72 13.32 -14.95
CA ASP A 145 20.83 12.60 -14.28
C ASP A 145 21.39 11.42 -15.09
N THR A 146 20.50 10.63 -15.71
CA THR A 146 20.89 9.47 -16.52
C THR A 146 20.81 9.71 -18.03
N GLY A 147 20.25 10.85 -18.44
CA GLY A 147 19.91 11.13 -19.85
C GLY A 147 18.79 10.24 -20.42
N LEU A 148 18.14 9.42 -19.61
CA LEU A 148 17.02 8.57 -20.01
C LEU A 148 15.71 9.10 -19.44
N LEU A 149 14.68 9.14 -20.27
CA LEU A 149 13.37 9.67 -19.93
C LEU A 149 12.28 8.62 -20.20
N GLU A 150 11.32 8.54 -19.28
CA GLU A 150 10.06 7.83 -19.45
C GLU A 150 8.98 8.82 -19.87
N ALA A 151 8.18 8.46 -20.88
CA ALA A 151 7.02 9.21 -21.31
C ALA A 151 5.76 8.37 -21.11
N ARG A 152 4.81 8.85 -20.32
CA ARG A 152 3.53 8.16 -20.06
C ARG A 152 2.35 9.09 -20.18
N TRP A 153 1.24 8.57 -20.69
CA TRP A 153 -0.03 9.29 -20.71
C TRP A 153 -0.72 9.22 -19.35
N GLN A 154 -1.22 10.36 -18.86
CA GLN A 154 -2.08 10.46 -17.70
C GLN A 154 -3.35 11.22 -18.09
N GLY A 155 -4.36 10.49 -18.55
CA GLY A 155 -5.49 11.10 -19.24
C GLY A 155 -5.02 11.72 -20.56
N ASP A 156 -5.26 13.01 -20.73
CA ASP A 156 -4.90 13.78 -21.93
C ASP A 156 -3.52 14.46 -21.82
N GLU A 157 -2.79 14.25 -20.73
CA GLU A 157 -1.47 14.85 -20.49
C GLU A 157 -0.35 13.83 -20.71
N LEU A 158 0.65 14.19 -21.53
CA LEU A 158 1.88 13.41 -21.66
C LEU A 158 2.87 13.85 -20.58
N VAL A 159 3.09 12.98 -19.61
CA VAL A 159 4.02 13.25 -18.49
C VAL A 159 5.38 12.66 -18.83
N LEU A 160 6.40 13.52 -18.79
CA LEU A 160 7.80 13.12 -18.94
C LEU A 160 8.46 13.03 -17.56
N ARG A 161 9.22 11.96 -17.33
CA ARG A 161 9.94 11.73 -16.08
C ARG A 161 11.35 11.22 -16.35
N GLY A 162 12.34 11.79 -15.67
CA GLY A 162 13.70 11.25 -15.68
C GLY A 162 13.79 9.92 -14.95
N ILE A 163 14.48 8.94 -15.53
CA ILE A 163 14.68 7.62 -14.92
C ILE A 163 15.97 7.67 -14.11
N SER A 164 15.90 7.39 -12.80
CA SER A 164 17.10 7.37 -11.96
C SER A 164 17.96 6.11 -12.18
N GLN A 165 19.25 6.17 -11.87
CA GLN A 165 20.15 5.00 -11.98
C GLN A 165 19.67 3.81 -11.13
N ARG A 166 19.07 4.08 -9.96
CA ARG A 166 18.46 3.05 -9.10
C ARG A 166 17.25 2.39 -9.75
N GLU A 167 16.43 3.16 -10.47
CA GLU A 167 15.28 2.63 -11.19
C GLU A 167 15.70 1.80 -12.40
N LEU A 168 16.74 2.17 -13.15
CA LEU A 168 17.27 1.30 -14.21
C LEU A 168 17.72 -0.07 -13.66
N LEU A 169 18.31 -0.09 -12.47
CA LEU A 169 18.73 -1.32 -11.79
C LEU A 169 17.54 -2.09 -11.18
N ASN A 170 16.44 -1.41 -10.86
CA ASN A 170 15.25 -1.97 -10.22
C ASN A 170 14.05 -2.17 -11.18
N GLN A 171 14.08 -1.71 -12.42
CA GLN A 171 13.01 -1.90 -13.41
C GLN A 171 12.79 -3.39 -13.68
N SER A 172 13.87 -4.18 -13.66
CA SER A 172 13.82 -5.65 -13.67
C SER A 172 13.14 -6.27 -12.43
N LYS A 173 13.02 -5.52 -11.33
CA LYS A 173 12.33 -5.92 -10.09
C LYS A 173 10.96 -5.28 -9.90
N THR A 174 10.67 -4.13 -10.51
CA THR A 174 9.41 -3.41 -10.30
C THR A 174 8.25 -4.12 -11.01
N ASP A 175 8.50 -4.70 -12.18
CA ASP A 175 7.58 -5.66 -12.80
C ASP A 175 7.38 -6.93 -11.97
N GLN A 176 8.35 -7.30 -11.11
CA GLN A 176 8.18 -8.42 -10.17
C GLN A 176 7.39 -8.00 -8.92
N ILE A 177 7.58 -6.78 -8.39
CA ILE A 177 6.91 -6.29 -7.19
C ILE A 177 5.40 -6.08 -7.43
N PHE A 178 4.98 -5.55 -8.59
CA PHE A 178 3.56 -5.44 -8.92
C PHE A 178 2.91 -6.81 -9.22
N ASN A 179 3.68 -7.79 -9.69
CA ASN A 179 3.20 -9.17 -9.85
C ASN A 179 3.10 -9.93 -8.51
N ASP A 180 3.82 -9.50 -7.47
CA ASP A 180 3.78 -10.07 -6.10
C ASP A 180 2.74 -9.39 -5.19
N LEU A 181 2.02 -8.38 -5.67
CA LEU A 181 0.98 -7.68 -4.91
C LEU A 181 -0.41 -8.27 -5.21
N ASP A 182 -1.04 -8.84 -4.19
CA ASP A 182 -2.42 -9.33 -4.19
C ASP A 182 -3.42 -8.14 -4.33
N CYS A 183 -3.59 -7.63 -5.56
CA CYS A 183 -4.44 -6.48 -5.85
C CYS A 183 -5.52 -6.81 -6.89
N CYS A 184 -6.56 -5.98 -6.97
CA CYS A 184 -7.66 -6.20 -7.92
C CYS A 184 -7.17 -6.24 -9.38
N LEU A 185 -6.13 -5.48 -9.73
CA LEU A 185 -5.54 -5.48 -11.07
C LEU A 185 -5.02 -6.85 -11.50
N THR A 186 -4.39 -7.60 -10.58
CA THR A 186 -3.80 -8.93 -10.85
C THR A 186 -4.78 -10.08 -10.58
N CYS A 187 -6.03 -9.77 -10.23
CA CYS A 187 -7.05 -10.74 -9.80
C CYS A 187 -7.93 -11.21 -10.96
N CYS A 188 -8.14 -12.53 -11.10
CA CYS A 188 -8.95 -13.10 -12.17
C CYS A 188 -10.47 -12.76 -12.07
N HIS A 189 -10.90 -12.25 -10.92
CA HIS A 189 -12.28 -11.87 -10.65
C HIS A 189 -12.57 -10.38 -10.88
N TYR A 190 -11.56 -9.58 -11.22
CA TYR A 190 -11.74 -8.17 -11.55
C TYR A 190 -12.15 -8.01 -13.01
N ARG A 191 -13.33 -7.43 -13.26
CA ARG A 191 -13.79 -7.12 -14.63
C ARG A 191 -14.56 -5.82 -14.66
N GLY A 192 -14.14 -4.89 -15.53
CA GLY A 192 -14.85 -3.62 -15.76
C GLY A 192 -14.97 -2.77 -14.49
N GLN A 193 -13.89 -2.63 -13.72
CA GLN A 193 -13.85 -1.89 -12.46
C GLN A 193 -14.76 -2.47 -11.36
N ARG A 194 -15.17 -3.73 -11.46
CA ARG A 194 -16.01 -4.41 -10.47
C ARG A 194 -15.44 -5.76 -10.07
N CYS A 195 -15.75 -6.18 -8.83
CA CYS A 195 -15.41 -7.50 -8.34
C CYS A 195 -16.53 -8.51 -8.66
N TRP A 196 -16.18 -9.63 -9.27
CA TRP A 196 -17.11 -10.73 -9.60
C TRP A 196 -16.87 -11.99 -8.78
N ASN A 197 -16.08 -11.92 -7.71
CA ASN A 197 -15.90 -13.04 -6.79
C ASN A 197 -17.10 -13.09 -5.82
N SER A 198 -17.92 -14.13 -5.89
CA SER A 198 -19.09 -14.31 -5.01
C SER A 198 -18.72 -14.55 -3.54
N GLN A 199 -17.45 -14.87 -3.26
CA GLN A 199 -16.92 -14.97 -1.90
C GLN A 199 -16.32 -13.65 -1.41
N SER A 200 -16.22 -12.63 -2.27
CA SER A 200 -15.76 -11.31 -1.85
C SER A 200 -16.91 -10.52 -1.22
N PRO A 201 -16.67 -9.82 -0.10
CA PRO A 201 -17.65 -8.88 0.44
C PRO A 201 -17.95 -7.71 -0.52
N LEU A 202 -17.10 -7.51 -1.54
CA LEU A 202 -17.25 -6.49 -2.57
C LEU A 202 -17.87 -7.03 -3.87
N TYR A 203 -18.49 -8.22 -3.85
CA TYR A 203 -19.17 -8.79 -5.01
C TYR A 203 -20.18 -7.81 -5.62
N GLY A 204 -20.01 -7.52 -6.92
CA GLY A 204 -20.86 -6.61 -7.67
C GLY A 204 -20.56 -5.12 -7.46
N PHE A 205 -19.73 -4.74 -6.49
CA PHE A 205 -19.34 -3.35 -6.23
C PHE A 205 -18.18 -2.89 -7.12
N LYS A 206 -18.07 -1.56 -7.29
CA LYS A 206 -16.91 -0.95 -7.93
C LYS A 206 -15.71 -1.02 -6.99
N VAL A 207 -14.57 -1.46 -7.51
CA VAL A 207 -13.32 -1.61 -6.75
C VAL A 207 -12.18 -0.92 -7.50
N THR A 208 -11.24 -0.32 -6.75
CA THR A 208 -10.04 0.31 -7.31
C THR A 208 -9.04 -0.74 -7.75
N GLN A 209 -8.21 -0.44 -8.75
CA GLN A 209 -7.26 -1.39 -9.34
C GLN A 209 -6.19 -1.82 -8.32
N GLU A 210 -5.83 -0.92 -7.42
CA GLU A 210 -4.86 -1.10 -6.35
C GLU A 210 -5.50 -1.68 -5.07
N GLY A 211 -6.81 -1.96 -5.09
CA GLY A 211 -7.56 -2.47 -3.95
C GLY A 211 -7.13 -3.88 -3.57
N TYR A 212 -6.87 -4.12 -2.28
CA TYR A 212 -6.56 -5.44 -1.75
C TYR A 212 -7.81 -6.30 -1.66
N CYS A 213 -7.70 -7.58 -2.03
CA CYS A 213 -8.79 -8.53 -1.99
C CYS A 213 -8.41 -9.72 -1.07
N PRO A 214 -9.12 -9.96 0.04
CA PRO A 214 -8.82 -11.09 0.93
C PRO A 214 -9.11 -12.47 0.29
N VAL A 215 -9.88 -12.49 -0.80
CA VAL A 215 -10.16 -13.68 -1.62
C VAL A 215 -9.54 -13.51 -3.02
N PHE A 216 -8.34 -12.93 -3.06
CA PHE A 216 -7.56 -12.76 -4.28
C PHE A 216 -7.28 -14.12 -4.93
N LYS A 217 -7.38 -14.14 -6.26
CA LYS A 217 -6.92 -15.27 -7.06
C LYS A 217 -6.18 -14.73 -8.28
N PRO A 218 -4.90 -15.07 -8.44
CA PRO A 218 -4.09 -14.50 -9.52
C PRO A 218 -4.65 -14.91 -10.89
N LEU A 219 -4.41 -14.05 -11.88
CA LEU A 219 -4.61 -14.42 -13.28
C LEU A 219 -3.71 -15.64 -13.61
N PRO A 220 -4.23 -16.63 -14.36
CA PRO A 220 -3.40 -17.73 -14.84
C PRO A 220 -2.29 -17.14 -15.71
N LYS A 221 -1.03 -17.42 -15.36
CA LYS A 221 0.11 -17.06 -16.22
C LYS A 221 -0.05 -17.83 -17.53
N PRO A 222 0.11 -17.18 -18.70
CA PRO A 222 0.24 -17.92 -19.95
C PRO A 222 1.45 -18.85 -19.80
N GLU A 223 1.23 -20.15 -20.01
CA GLU A 223 2.32 -21.10 -20.16
C GLU A 223 3.05 -20.73 -21.45
N ASP A 224 4.36 -20.46 -21.35
CA ASP A 224 5.21 -20.14 -22.50
C ASP A 224 5.15 -21.30 -23.51
N GLU A 225 4.63 -21.05 -24.70
CA GLU A 225 4.79 -21.88 -25.91
C GLU A 225 6.02 -21.43 -26.72
#